data_AF-A0A961VFC6-F1
#
_entry.id   AF-A0A961VFC6-F1
#
_cell.length_a   1.000
_cell.length_b   1.000
_cell.length_c   1.000
_cell.angle_alpha   90.00
_cell.angle_beta   90.00
_cell.angle_gamma   90.00
#
_symmetry.space_group_name_H-M   'P 1'
#
loop_
_entity.id
_entity.type
_entity.pdbx_description
1 polymer ?
#
loop_
_entity_poly.entity_id
_entity_poly.type
_entity_poly.pdbx_seq_one_letter_code
_entity_poly.pdbx_strand_id
1 'polypeptide(L)'
;MATTRTRKPAARKAAAGTRKAAAAKKAPARKAPAKRKLRHEAELPSPAPASAYFIEERHERYERHTLSVTVDNEPGVLARVVGLFSGRGYNIDSLTVSETEHAKHQSRITIV
;
A
#
# COMPACT_ATOMS: atom_id res chain seq x y z
N MET A 1 -39.97 -10.00 -52.24
CA MET A 1 -40.45 -11.10 -51.36
C MET A 1 -39.75 -10.90 -50.02
N ALA A 2 -40.39 -10.25 -49.04
CA ALA A 2 -41.28 -10.82 -48.01
C ALA A 2 -40.51 -11.56 -46.89
N THR A 3 -40.75 -11.49 -45.58
CA THR A 3 -41.39 -10.58 -44.60
C THR A 3 -41.13 -11.24 -43.22
N THR A 4 -40.83 -10.45 -42.16
CA THR A 4 -40.96 -10.74 -40.69
C THR A 4 -40.07 -11.83 -40.05
N ARG A 5 -39.68 -11.79 -38.76
CA ARG A 5 -40.40 -11.31 -37.56
C ARG A 5 -39.46 -11.20 -36.31
N THR A 6 -39.78 -10.26 -35.39
CA THR A 6 -39.65 -10.32 -33.90
C THR A 6 -38.24 -10.23 -33.24
N ARG A 7 -37.96 -9.52 -32.11
CA ARG A 7 -38.74 -9.08 -30.92
C ARG A 7 -38.20 -7.74 -30.31
N LYS A 8 -39.12 -7.00 -29.66
CA LYS A 8 -39.01 -5.92 -28.63
C LYS A 8 -38.20 -6.38 -27.37
N PRO A 9 -37.93 -5.61 -26.27
CA PRO A 9 -38.30 -4.21 -25.94
C PRO A 9 -37.31 -3.32 -25.09
N ALA A 10 -37.65 -2.03 -24.98
CA ALA A 10 -37.60 -1.13 -23.80
C ALA A 10 -36.29 -0.74 -23.05
N ALA A 11 -35.97 0.56 -23.05
CA ALA A 11 -35.36 1.31 -21.93
C ALA A 11 -35.64 2.81 -22.18
N ARG A 12 -36.48 3.52 -21.42
CA ARG A 12 -36.45 4.02 -20.03
C ARG A 12 -36.20 5.54 -20.04
N LYS A 13 -37.21 6.24 -19.52
CA LYS A 13 -37.45 7.68 -19.47
C LYS A 13 -36.81 8.26 -18.18
N ALA A 14 -36.15 9.42 -18.26
CA ALA A 14 -35.79 10.27 -17.12
C ALA A 14 -35.80 11.74 -17.61
N ALA A 15 -36.86 12.51 -17.39
CA ALA A 15 -37.16 13.29 -16.17
C ALA A 15 -36.22 14.50 -15.99
N ALA A 16 -36.55 15.59 -16.68
CA ALA A 16 -36.03 16.93 -16.46
C ALA A 16 -36.90 17.65 -15.41
N GLY A 17 -36.30 18.11 -14.32
CA GLY A 17 -36.94 18.90 -13.27
C GLY A 17 -36.29 20.27 -13.16
N THR A 18 -37.07 21.30 -13.47
CA THR A 18 -36.70 22.71 -13.48
C THR A 18 -36.68 23.31 -12.07
N ARG A 19 -35.71 24.19 -11.83
CA ARG A 19 -35.51 24.94 -10.58
C ARG A 19 -36.62 25.99 -10.43
N LYS A 20 -37.28 26.03 -9.26
CA LYS A 20 -38.24 27.08 -8.88
C LYS A 20 -37.57 28.08 -7.93
N ALA A 21 -37.67 29.35 -8.27
CA ALA A 21 -37.17 30.49 -7.51
C ALA A 21 -38.25 31.13 -6.62
N ALA A 22 -37.77 31.87 -5.61
CA ALA A 22 -38.33 33.07 -4.96
C ALA A 22 -39.63 32.98 -4.12
N ALA A 23 -39.58 33.39 -2.84
CA ALA A 23 -39.90 34.76 -2.41
C ALA A 23 -40.29 34.90 -0.90
N ALA A 24 -39.67 35.91 -0.25
CA ALA A 24 -40.23 36.92 0.68
C ALA A 24 -40.53 36.67 2.19
N LYS A 25 -40.10 37.69 2.97
CA LYS A 25 -40.78 38.44 4.08
C LYS A 25 -40.35 38.27 5.57
N LYS A 26 -39.50 39.21 6.02
CA LYS A 26 -39.61 40.20 7.15
C LYS A 26 -40.26 39.80 8.50
N ALA A 27 -39.52 39.96 9.63
CA ALA A 27 -39.88 40.67 10.90
C ALA A 27 -38.72 40.56 11.97
N PRO A 28 -38.77 41.09 13.23
CA PRO A 28 -37.95 42.22 13.71
C PRO A 28 -37.01 41.92 14.92
N ALA A 29 -36.23 42.95 15.30
CA ALA A 29 -35.21 43.00 16.34
C ALA A 29 -35.67 42.58 17.76
N ARG A 30 -34.75 41.93 18.52
CA ARG A 30 -34.76 41.98 20.00
C ARG A 30 -33.35 41.79 20.60
N LYS A 31 -32.85 42.91 21.14
CA LYS A 31 -31.92 43.16 22.26
C LYS A 31 -30.69 42.26 22.48
N ALA A 32 -29.54 42.94 22.52
CA ALA A 32 -28.26 42.51 23.10
C ALA A 32 -28.34 42.19 24.60
N PRO A 33 -27.39 41.39 25.10
CA PRO A 33 -26.74 41.68 26.37
C PRO A 33 -25.26 42.06 26.18
N ALA A 34 -24.83 42.94 27.06
CA ALA A 34 -23.58 43.66 27.03
C ALA A 34 -22.37 42.82 27.52
N LYS A 35 -21.23 43.09 26.86
CA LYS A 35 -19.86 43.17 27.40
C LYS A 35 -19.35 42.06 28.32
N ARG A 36 -18.33 41.34 27.85
CA ARG A 36 -17.05 41.28 28.60
C ARG A 36 -15.85 41.12 27.65
N LYS A 37 -15.03 42.17 27.63
CA LYS A 37 -13.66 42.15 27.10
C LYS A 37 -12.91 40.97 27.74
N LEU A 38 -12.14 40.22 26.95
CA LEU A 38 -10.70 40.17 27.12
C LEU A 38 -10.07 39.62 25.82
N ARG A 39 -9.16 40.40 25.25
CA ARG A 39 -8.22 39.91 24.25
C ARG A 39 -7.20 39.09 25.01
N HIS A 40 -7.03 37.83 24.66
CA HIS A 40 -5.78 37.06 24.73
C HIS A 40 -6.01 35.84 23.84
N GLU A 41 -5.50 35.89 22.62
CA GLU A 41 -4.18 35.36 22.24
C GLU A 41 -4.46 33.99 21.61
N ALA A 42 -4.15 33.87 20.32
CA ALA A 42 -4.37 32.63 19.59
C ALA A 42 -3.59 31.53 20.30
N GLU A 43 -4.30 30.61 20.94
CA GLU A 43 -3.70 29.39 21.47
C GLU A 43 -3.24 28.58 20.26
N LEU A 44 -1.97 28.75 19.90
CA LEU A 44 -1.24 27.82 19.06
C LEU A 44 -1.45 26.43 19.69
N PRO A 45 -1.83 25.40 18.92
CA PRO A 45 -1.92 24.06 19.48
C PRO A 45 -0.54 23.72 20.05
N SER A 46 -0.47 23.54 21.36
CA SER A 46 0.71 23.06 22.06
C SER A 46 1.23 21.81 21.34
N PRO A 47 2.48 21.80 20.82
CA PRO A 47 3.06 20.57 20.31
C PRO A 47 3.37 19.67 21.51
N ALA A 48 2.46 18.73 21.81
CA ALA A 48 2.76 17.63 22.70
C ALA A 48 3.75 16.64 22.03
N PRO A 49 4.53 15.86 22.78
CA PRO A 49 5.32 16.22 23.95
C PRO A 49 6.82 15.90 23.77
N ALA A 50 7.64 16.48 24.65
CA ALA A 50 9.07 16.28 24.79
C ALA A 50 9.43 14.87 25.33
N SER A 51 9.44 13.84 24.48
CA SER A 51 10.14 12.59 24.78
C SER A 51 11.38 12.43 23.90
N ALA A 52 12.50 12.12 24.54
CA ALA A 52 13.82 11.90 23.91
C ALA A 52 13.91 10.62 23.06
N TYR A 53 12.78 9.95 22.82
CA TYR A 53 12.67 8.88 21.85
C TYR A 53 12.14 9.44 20.53
N PHE A 54 12.80 10.49 20.04
CA PHE A 54 12.76 10.81 18.61
C PHE A 54 13.66 9.77 17.93
N ILE A 55 13.14 8.55 17.82
CA ILE A 55 13.80 7.49 17.09
C ILE A 55 13.67 7.93 15.64
N GLU A 56 14.77 8.44 15.07
CA GLU A 56 14.87 8.53 13.63
C GLU A 56 14.62 7.10 13.12
N GLU A 57 13.49 6.86 12.45
CA GLU A 57 13.24 5.63 11.72
C GLU A 57 14.25 5.57 10.58
N ARG A 58 15.49 5.24 10.91
CA ARG A 58 16.48 4.73 9.97
C ARG A 58 15.94 3.38 9.51
N HIS A 59 15.06 3.44 8.52
CA HIS A 59 14.85 2.32 7.64
C HIS A 59 16.16 2.10 6.90
N GLU A 60 17.08 1.32 7.51
CA GLU A 60 18.05 0.58 6.73
C GLU A 60 17.25 -0.15 5.66
N ARG A 61 17.55 0.15 4.39
CA ARG A 61 16.94 -0.58 3.29
C ARG A 61 17.49 -2.00 3.37
N TYR A 62 16.75 -2.86 4.03
CA TYR A 62 16.98 -4.30 3.96
C TYR A 62 16.58 -4.75 2.56
N GLU A 63 17.53 -4.75 1.63
CA GLU A 63 17.32 -5.26 0.28
C GLU A 63 17.42 -6.78 0.31
N ARG A 64 16.31 -7.45 -0.02
CA ARG A 64 16.29 -8.90 -0.20
C ARG A 64 16.91 -9.24 -1.56
N HIS A 65 17.93 -10.08 -1.56
CA HIS A 65 18.57 -10.56 -2.77
C HIS A 65 18.26 -12.04 -2.97
N THR A 66 17.90 -12.42 -4.18
CA THR A 66 17.71 -13.83 -4.54
C THR A 66 18.79 -14.24 -5.52
N LEU A 67 19.52 -15.29 -5.18
CA LEU A 67 20.61 -15.84 -5.98
C LEU A 67 20.19 -17.21 -6.51
N SER A 68 20.35 -17.43 -7.82
CA SER A 68 20.14 -18.74 -8.47
C SER A 68 21.47 -19.23 -9.01
N VAL A 69 22.01 -20.28 -8.40
CA VAL A 69 23.33 -20.83 -8.72
C VAL A 69 23.16 -22.24 -9.31
N THR A 70 23.71 -22.49 -10.48
CA THR A 70 23.84 -23.85 -11.04
C THR A 70 25.13 -24.47 -10.51
N VAL A 71 25.03 -25.69 -9.98
CA VAL A 71 26.15 -26.43 -9.40
C VAL A 71 26.12 -27.89 -9.87
N ASP A 72 27.28 -28.54 -9.84
CA ASP A 72 27.37 -29.99 -10.03
C ASP A 72 26.81 -30.72 -8.80
N ASN A 73 26.04 -31.79 -9.03
CA ASN A 73 25.36 -32.57 -8.01
C ASN A 73 26.30 -33.64 -7.42
N GLU A 74 27.39 -33.18 -6.81
CA GLU A 74 28.38 -34.04 -6.17
C GLU A 74 28.34 -33.93 -4.63
N PRO A 75 28.75 -34.99 -3.92
CA PRO A 75 28.85 -34.96 -2.46
C PRO A 75 29.71 -33.80 -1.96
N GLY A 76 29.18 -33.04 -0.98
CA GLY A 76 29.89 -31.94 -0.34
C GLY A 76 29.78 -30.57 -1.02
N VAL A 77 29.21 -30.48 -2.23
CA VAL A 77 28.97 -29.19 -2.91
C VAL A 77 28.07 -28.28 -2.08
N LEU A 78 26.93 -28.81 -1.60
CA LEU A 78 26.00 -28.05 -0.75
C LEU A 78 26.67 -27.50 0.51
N ALA A 79 27.50 -28.32 1.17
CA ALA A 79 28.21 -27.92 2.38
C ALA A 79 29.20 -26.77 2.12
N ARG A 80 29.90 -26.79 0.98
CA ARG A 80 30.79 -25.69 0.57
C ARG A 80 30.02 -24.42 0.28
N VAL A 81 28.90 -24.51 -0.44
CA VAL A 81 28.07 -23.34 -0.76
C VAL A 81 27.57 -22.69 0.52
N VAL A 82 26.90 -23.45 1.40
CA VAL A 82 26.41 -22.92 2.68
C VAL A 82 27.55 -22.39 3.54
N GLY A 83 28.68 -23.12 3.61
CA GLY A 83 29.87 -22.69 4.34
C GLY A 83 30.47 -21.37 3.85
N LEU A 84 30.41 -21.07 2.54
CA LEU A 84 30.86 -19.79 1.99
C LEU A 84 29.98 -18.61 2.42
N PHE A 85 28.67 -18.82 2.55
CA PHE A 85 27.73 -17.81 3.02
C PHE A 85 27.86 -17.59 4.53
N SER A 86 27.83 -18.68 5.32
CA SER A 86 28.00 -18.61 6.77
C SER A 86 29.38 -18.08 7.16
N GLY A 87 30.44 -18.46 6.46
CA GLY A 87 31.81 -17.98 6.71
C GLY A 87 32.02 -16.50 6.43
N ARG A 88 31.14 -15.87 5.62
CA ARG A 88 31.13 -14.42 5.38
C ARG A 88 30.16 -13.67 6.29
N GLY A 89 29.45 -14.37 7.17
CA GLY A 89 28.43 -13.78 8.05
C GLY A 89 27.15 -13.37 7.33
N TYR A 90 26.85 -13.96 6.16
CA TYR A 90 25.56 -13.72 5.50
C TYR A 90 24.46 -14.54 6.16
N ASN A 91 23.35 -13.87 6.49
CA ASN A 91 22.13 -14.54 6.92
C ASN A 91 21.40 -15.09 5.69
N ILE A 92 21.00 -16.36 5.76
CA ILE A 92 20.19 -17.02 4.75
C ILE A 92 18.77 -17.11 5.30
N ASP A 93 17.81 -16.45 4.65
CA ASP A 93 16.39 -16.52 4.99
C ASP A 93 15.80 -17.85 4.49
N SER A 94 16.17 -18.24 3.27
CA SER A 94 15.83 -19.55 2.74
C SER A 94 16.84 -20.09 1.73
N LEU A 95 16.93 -21.41 1.65
CA LEU A 95 17.72 -22.11 0.64
C LEU A 95 16.91 -23.29 0.10
N THR A 96 16.83 -23.41 -1.22
CA THR A 96 16.20 -24.55 -1.89
C THR A 96 17.14 -25.14 -2.92
N VAL A 97 17.05 -26.45 -3.13
CA VAL A 97 17.86 -27.18 -4.11
C VAL A 97 16.94 -28.04 -4.96
N SER A 98 17.13 -27.99 -6.27
CA SER A 98 16.44 -28.88 -7.21
C SER A 98 17.41 -29.37 -8.27
N GLU A 99 17.30 -30.64 -8.63
CA GLU A 99 18.02 -31.18 -9.79
C GLU A 99 17.39 -30.62 -11.07
N THR A 100 18.19 -30.03 -11.95
CA THR A 100 17.70 -29.41 -13.20
C THR A 100 17.88 -30.31 -14.41
N GLU A 101 19.02 -30.98 -14.53
CA GLU A 101 19.33 -31.85 -15.66
C GLU A 101 19.95 -33.15 -15.15
N HIS A 102 19.13 -34.19 -15.00
CA HIS A 102 19.56 -35.47 -14.43
C HIS A 102 20.71 -36.11 -15.21
N ALA A 103 20.67 -36.06 -16.55
CA ALA A 103 21.71 -36.61 -17.41
C ALA A 103 23.06 -35.88 -17.32
N LYS A 104 23.07 -34.65 -16.83
CA LYS A 104 24.28 -33.83 -16.70
C LYS A 104 24.71 -33.66 -15.24
N HIS A 105 24.00 -34.31 -14.31
CA HIS A 105 24.24 -34.19 -12.87
C HIS A 105 24.32 -32.74 -12.38
N GLN A 106 23.43 -31.87 -12.87
CA GLN A 106 23.40 -30.46 -12.46
C GLN A 106 22.17 -30.15 -11.61
N SER A 107 22.40 -29.36 -10.57
CA SER A 107 21.38 -28.87 -9.65
C SER A 107 21.38 -27.35 -9.61
N ARG A 108 20.22 -26.77 -9.32
CA ARG A 108 20.04 -25.35 -9.06
C ARG A 108 19.81 -25.13 -7.58
N ILE A 109 20.59 -24.23 -6.99
CA ILE A 109 20.42 -23.74 -5.64
C ILE A 109 19.84 -22.33 -5.71
N THR A 110 18.71 -22.11 -5.02
CA THR A 110 18.12 -20.77 -4.86
C THR A 110 18.29 -20.33 -3.42
N ILE A 111 18.86 -19.14 -3.20
CA ILE A 111 19.17 -18.57 -1.89
C ILE A 111 18.48 -17.21 -1.78
N VAL A 112 17.82 -16.95 -0.66
CA VAL A 112 17.11 -15.69 -0.34
C VAL A 112 17.60 -15.15 0.99
#